data_AF-A0A9E2R3P9-F1
#
_entry.id   AF-A0A9E2R3P9-F1
#
_cell.length_a   1.000
_cell.length_b   1.000
_cell.length_c   1.000
_cell.angle_alpha   90.00
_cell.angle_beta   90.00
_cell.angle_gamma   90.00
#
_symmetry.space_group_name_H-M   'P 1'
#
loop_
_entity.id
_entity.type
_entity.pdbx_description
1 polymer ?
#
loop_
_entity_poly.entity_id
_entity_poly.type
_entity_poly.pdbx_seq_one_letter_code
_entity_poly.pdbx_strand_id
1 'polypeptide(L)'
;LFPCKWHQHVEAWLANPHQAAMITIRYEVLKRDPAAELRRFCEFAGIKRSAEFLEQVADGTAFEKMQRKERVQGVGDPQWPKEKLFRRRGAVGSYKEEMPGDILQAFLGEANDVLHQCGYL
;
A
#
# COMPACT_ATOMS: atom_id res chain seq x y z
N LEU A 1 6.56 -6.39 -17.67
CA LEU A 1 5.48 -6.10 -16.69
C LEU A 1 5.34 -4.59 -16.54
N PHE A 2 4.75 -3.92 -17.54
CA PHE A 2 4.10 -2.60 -17.48
C PHE A 2 3.88 -2.12 -18.93
N PRO A 3 2.70 -1.58 -19.27
CA PRO A 3 1.46 -1.57 -18.48
C PRO A 3 0.77 -2.94 -18.43
N CYS A 4 0.23 -3.34 -17.27
CA CYS A 4 -0.61 -4.54 -17.09
C CYS A 4 -1.73 -4.27 -16.06
N LYS A 5 -2.73 -5.15 -15.98
CA LYS A 5 -3.84 -5.02 -15.02
C LYS A 5 -3.38 -5.35 -13.59
N TRP A 6 -4.13 -4.87 -12.60
CA TRP A 6 -3.82 -5.08 -11.18
C TRP A 6 -3.75 -6.57 -10.80
N HIS A 7 -4.77 -7.36 -11.17
CA HIS A 7 -4.84 -8.78 -10.82
C HIS A 7 -3.65 -9.54 -11.41
N GLN A 8 -3.30 -9.26 -12.67
CA GLN A 8 -2.14 -9.86 -13.34
C GLN A 8 -0.82 -9.54 -12.63
N HIS A 9 -0.67 -8.30 -12.13
CA HIS A 9 0.53 -7.91 -11.38
C HIS A 9 0.59 -8.66 -10.03
N VAL A 10 -0.52 -8.75 -9.30
CA VAL A 10 -0.58 -9.45 -8.02
C VAL A 10 -0.33 -10.94 -8.20
N GLU A 11 -0.97 -11.58 -9.19
CA GLU A 11 -0.75 -12.99 -9.52
C GLU A 11 0.71 -13.28 -9.86
N ALA A 12 1.37 -12.40 -10.65
CA ALA A 12 2.77 -12.57 -11.00
C ALA A 12 3.69 -12.54 -9.76
N TRP A 13 3.38 -11.71 -8.75
CA TRP A 13 4.09 -11.72 -7.47
C TRP A 13 3.77 -12.99 -6.66
N LEU A 14 2.51 -13.37 -6.55
CA LEU A 14 2.07 -14.54 -5.79
C LEU A 14 2.57 -15.86 -6.39
N ALA A 15 2.80 -15.91 -7.70
CA ALA A 15 3.35 -17.08 -8.39
C ALA A 15 4.71 -17.50 -7.83
N ASN A 16 5.52 -16.55 -7.33
CA ASN A 16 6.79 -16.78 -6.64
C ASN A 16 7.60 -17.96 -7.22
N PRO A 17 7.94 -17.95 -8.52
CA PRO A 17 8.47 -19.13 -9.21
C PRO A 17 9.82 -19.60 -8.65
N HIS A 18 10.53 -18.72 -7.95
CA HIS A 18 11.81 -19.00 -7.31
C HIS A 18 11.67 -19.36 -5.82
N GLN A 19 10.45 -19.49 -5.32
CA GLN A 19 10.17 -19.84 -3.93
C GLN A 19 10.92 -18.96 -2.92
N ALA A 20 11.03 -17.66 -3.22
CA ALA A 20 11.66 -16.71 -2.34
C ALA A 20 10.86 -16.60 -1.03
N ALA A 21 11.56 -16.31 0.06
CA ALA A 21 10.89 -15.85 1.27
C ALA A 21 10.15 -14.54 0.93
N MET A 22 8.84 -14.51 1.14
CA MET A 22 7.99 -13.37 0.83
C MET A 22 7.11 -13.01 2.01
N ILE A 23 6.88 -11.71 2.17
CA ILE A 23 5.87 -11.16 3.08
C ILE A 23 4.94 -10.26 2.28
N THR A 24 3.64 -10.41 2.52
CA THR A 24 2.63 -9.47 2.02
C THR A 24 2.24 -8.53 3.14
N ILE A 25 2.26 -7.22 2.87
CA ILE A 25 1.79 -6.18 3.78
C ILE A 25 0.62 -5.49 3.08
N ARG A 26 -0.56 -5.52 3.72
CA ARG A 26 -1.76 -4.90 3.16
C ARG A 26 -1.85 -3.47 3.60
N TYR A 27 -2.14 -2.57 2.66
CA TYR A 27 -2.25 -1.14 2.94
C TYR A 27 -3.30 -0.84 4.01
N GLU A 28 -4.43 -1.56 3.99
CA GLU A 28 -5.53 -1.39 4.92
C GLU A 28 -5.14 -1.77 6.35
N VAL A 29 -4.36 -2.85 6.50
CA VAL A 29 -3.88 -3.31 7.80
C VAL A 29 -2.78 -2.37 8.31
N LEU A 30 -1.84 -1.97 7.43
CA LEU A 30 -0.78 -1.00 7.75
C LEU A 30 -1.35 0.34 8.20
N LYS A 31 -2.42 0.80 7.57
CA LYS A 31 -3.08 2.04 8.00
C LYS A 31 -3.79 1.88 9.35
N ARG A 32 -4.40 0.73 9.62
CA ARG A 32 -5.14 0.46 10.87
C ARG A 32 -4.21 0.27 12.06
N ASP A 33 -3.13 -0.48 11.88
CA ASP A 33 -2.18 -0.82 12.94
C ASP A 33 -0.74 -0.84 12.38
N PRO A 34 -0.13 0.34 12.20
CA PRO A 34 1.19 0.46 11.59
C PRO A 34 2.29 -0.19 12.44
N ALA A 35 2.21 -0.09 13.77
CA ALA A 35 3.21 -0.67 14.67
C ALA A 35 3.19 -2.21 14.61
N ALA A 36 2.02 -2.84 14.53
CA ALA A 36 1.92 -4.28 14.34
C ALA A 36 2.46 -4.75 12.98
N GLU A 37 2.14 -4.06 11.88
CA GLU A 37 2.69 -4.42 10.56
C GLU A 37 4.21 -4.22 10.50
N LEU A 38 4.73 -3.15 11.13
CA LEU A 38 6.17 -2.92 11.24
C LEU A 38 6.86 -4.02 12.05
N ARG A 39 6.23 -4.50 13.13
CA ARG A 39 6.73 -5.64 13.89
C ARG A 39 6.81 -6.89 13.02
N ARG A 40 5.74 -7.22 12.28
CA ARG A 40 5.72 -8.38 11.38
C ARG A 40 6.79 -8.27 10.29
N PHE A 41 7.00 -7.07 9.75
CA PHE A 41 8.09 -6.80 8.82
C PHE A 41 9.46 -7.04 9.46
N CYS A 42 9.69 -6.51 10.66
CA CYS A 42 10.95 -6.70 11.38
C CYS A 42 11.24 -8.17 11.68
N GLU A 43 10.23 -8.93 12.10
CA GLU A 43 10.34 -10.38 12.32
C GLU A 43 10.71 -11.12 11.04
N PHE A 44 10.04 -10.82 9.92
CA PHE A 44 10.36 -11.38 8.62
C PHE A 44 11.79 -11.03 8.15
N ALA A 45 12.23 -9.80 8.39
CA ALA A 45 13.57 -9.33 8.01
C ALA A 45 14.67 -9.74 9.01
N GLY A 46 14.34 -10.41 10.12
CA GLY A 46 15.31 -10.76 11.17
C GLY A 46 15.85 -9.58 11.97
N ILE A 47 15.12 -8.46 12.01
CA ILE A 47 15.52 -7.22 12.68
C ILE A 47 14.88 -7.14 14.07
N LYS A 48 15.69 -6.99 15.12
CA LYS A 48 15.20 -6.76 16.49
C LYS A 48 15.03 -5.27 16.78
N ARG A 49 13.82 -4.87 17.17
CA ARG A 49 13.48 -3.50 17.63
C ARG A 49 12.53 -3.57 18.82
N SER A 50 12.61 -2.56 19.70
CA SER A 50 11.71 -2.44 20.83
C SER A 50 10.33 -1.95 20.36
N ALA A 51 9.30 -2.22 21.16
CA ALA A 51 7.95 -1.77 20.83
C ALA A 51 7.87 -0.24 20.72
N GLU A 52 8.55 0.47 21.62
CA GLU A 52 8.60 1.93 21.68
C GLU A 52 9.21 2.52 20.40
N PHE A 53 10.27 1.90 19.87
CA PHE A 53 10.86 2.33 18.62
C PHE A 53 9.91 2.12 17.43
N LEU A 54 9.18 1.00 17.39
CA LEU A 54 8.21 0.73 16.33
C LEU A 54 7.05 1.75 16.37
N GLU A 55 6.56 2.08 17.56
CA GLU A 55 5.55 3.13 17.75
C GLU A 55 6.07 4.51 17.29
N GLN A 56 7.31 4.84 17.63
CA GLN A 56 7.93 6.10 17.18
C GLN A 56 8.05 6.17 15.65
N VAL A 57 8.40 5.06 14.99
CA VAL A 57 8.47 5.00 13.53
C VAL A 57 7.07 5.12 12.91
N ALA A 58 6.09 4.41 13.46
CA ALA A 58 4.70 4.48 13.02
C ALA A 58 4.17 5.92 13.11
N ASP A 59 4.36 6.59 14.24
CA ASP A 59 3.98 7.98 14.45
C ASP A 59 4.76 8.93 13.53
N GLY A 60 6.07 8.72 13.35
CA GLY A 60 6.92 9.53 12.48
C GLY A 60 6.62 9.41 10.98
N THR A 61 5.94 8.32 10.59
CA THR A 61 5.51 8.01 9.22
C THR A 61 4.00 8.18 9.01
N ALA A 62 3.30 8.78 9.98
CA ALA A 62 1.89 9.14 9.82
C ALA A 62 1.66 10.01 8.57
N PHE A 63 0.50 9.80 7.93
CA PHE A 63 0.17 10.42 6.64
C PHE A 63 0.30 11.94 6.66
N GLU A 64 -0.21 12.59 7.70
CA GLU A 64 -0.21 14.04 7.88
C GLU A 64 1.23 14.59 7.97
N LYS A 65 2.12 13.85 8.65
CA LYS A 65 3.54 14.24 8.77
C LYS A 65 4.26 14.06 7.44
N MET A 66 4.00 12.96 6.73
CA MET A 66 4.57 12.75 5.39
C MET A 66 4.07 13.79 4.39
N GLN A 67 2.78 14.12 4.39
CA GLN A 67 2.22 15.15 3.51
C GLN A 67 2.78 16.54 3.88
N ARG A 68 2.99 16.84 5.15
CA ARG A 68 3.65 18.08 5.58
C ARG A 68 5.08 18.17 5.05
N LYS A 69 5.87 17.09 5.17
CA LYS A 69 7.23 17.02 4.61
C LYS A 69 7.22 17.25 3.10
N GLU A 70 6.27 16.66 2.38
CA GLU A 70 6.11 16.87 0.94
C GLU A 70 5.89 18.34 0.57
N ARG A 71 5.03 19.05 1.31
CA ARG A 71 4.76 20.47 1.03
C ARG A 71 5.99 21.35 1.22
N VAL A 72 6.93 20.93 2.06
CA VAL A 72 8.17 21.67 2.35
C VAL A 72 9.30 21.27 1.40
N GLN A 73 9.45 19.96 1.12
CA GLN A 73 10.62 19.40 0.44
C GLN A 73 10.34 18.95 -1.00
N GLY A 74 9.07 18.92 -1.41
CA GLY A 74 8.64 18.27 -2.64
C GLY A 74 8.66 16.74 -2.55
N VAL A 75 8.49 16.08 -3.70
CA VAL A 75 8.40 14.61 -3.81
C VAL A 75 9.70 13.96 -4.30
N GLY A 76 10.76 14.75 -4.51
CA GLY A 76 12.05 14.28 -5.01
C GLY A 76 12.07 13.90 -6.50
N ASP A 77 10.90 13.81 -7.14
CA ASP A 77 10.74 13.59 -8.57
C ASP A 77 10.57 14.92 -9.32
N PRO A 78 11.52 15.32 -10.18
CA PRO A 78 11.42 16.56 -10.94
C PRO A 78 10.31 16.55 -12.01
N GLN A 79 9.81 15.37 -12.40
CA GLN A 79 8.72 15.24 -13.38
C GLN A 79 7.34 15.40 -12.74
N TRP A 80 7.24 15.33 -11.40
CA TRP A 80 5.97 15.45 -10.72
C TRP A 80 5.44 16.89 -10.76
N PRO A 81 4.15 17.11 -11.12
CA PRO A 81 3.58 18.45 -11.17
C PRO A 81 3.63 19.13 -9.79
N LYS A 82 4.25 20.32 -9.71
CA LYS A 82 4.42 21.09 -8.46
C LYS A 82 3.09 21.44 -7.79
N GLU A 83 2.03 21.59 -8.58
CA GLU A 83 0.69 21.95 -8.12
C GLU A 83 -0.08 20.75 -7.50
N LYS A 84 0.44 19.52 -7.66
CA LYS A 84 -0.24 18.30 -7.22
C LYS A 84 0.48 17.67 -6.03
N LEU A 85 -0.30 17.29 -5.03
CA LEU A 85 0.19 16.44 -3.95
C LEU A 85 0.27 14.99 -4.41
N PHE A 86 1.43 14.38 -4.25
CA PHE A 86 1.64 12.94 -4.38
C PHE A 86 0.90 12.19 -3.26
N ARG A 87 1.06 12.62 -2.00
CA ARG A 87 0.26 12.12 -0.88
C ARG A 87 -1.10 12.81 -0.84
N ARG A 88 -2.03 12.34 -1.67
CA ARG A 88 -3.35 12.99 -1.85
C ARG A 88 -4.29 12.87 -0.65
N ARG A 89 -4.73 11.65 -0.29
CA ARG A 89 -5.69 11.40 0.81
C ARG A 89 -5.21 10.40 1.86
N GLY A 90 -4.42 9.40 1.47
CA GLY A 90 -3.97 8.36 2.41
C GLY A 90 -5.12 7.61 3.09
N ALA A 91 -6.24 7.41 2.41
CA ALA A 91 -7.46 6.83 2.95
C ALA A 91 -7.82 5.52 2.25
N VAL A 92 -8.50 4.63 2.96
CA VAL A 92 -9.04 3.37 2.43
C VAL A 92 -10.46 3.59 1.94
N GLY A 93 -10.84 2.94 0.85
CA GLY A 93 -12.22 2.91 0.38
C GLY A 93 -12.65 4.10 -0.48
N SER A 94 -11.73 5.00 -0.85
CA SER A 94 -12.10 6.19 -1.61
C SER A 94 -12.55 5.91 -3.05
N TYR A 95 -12.31 4.70 -3.56
CA TYR A 95 -12.85 4.27 -4.86
C TYR A 95 -14.39 4.29 -4.88
N LYS A 96 -15.05 4.15 -3.72
CA LYS A 96 -16.51 4.14 -3.61
C LYS A 96 -17.16 5.45 -4.05
N GLU A 97 -16.42 6.55 -3.96
CA GLU A 97 -16.90 7.89 -4.32
C GLU A 97 -16.40 8.32 -5.71
N GLU A 98 -15.29 7.73 -6.19
CA GLU A 98 -14.60 8.18 -7.41
C GLU A 98 -14.85 7.30 -8.62
N MET A 99 -15.21 6.03 -8.41
CA MET A 99 -15.35 5.06 -9.48
C MET A 99 -16.81 4.94 -9.88
N PRO A 100 -17.16 5.17 -11.17
CA PRO A 100 -18.49 4.87 -11.69
C PRO A 100 -18.85 3.39 -11.45
N GLY A 101 -20.13 3.14 -11.16
CA GLY A 101 -20.58 1.81 -10.73
C GLY A 101 -20.35 0.73 -11.78
N ASP A 102 -20.59 1.02 -13.06
CA ASP A 102 -20.33 0.14 -14.19
C ASP A 102 -18.84 -0.23 -14.31
N ILE A 103 -17.95 0.74 -14.15
CA ILE A 103 -16.50 0.52 -14.18
C ILE A 103 -16.06 -0.31 -12.97
N LEU A 104 -16.61 -0.06 -11.78
CA LEU A 104 -16.34 -0.87 -10.59
C LEU A 104 -16.78 -2.31 -10.79
N GLN A 105 -17.96 -2.56 -11.37
CA GLN A 105 -18.43 -3.92 -11.67
C GLN A 105 -17.53 -4.62 -12.70
N ALA A 106 -17.10 -3.92 -13.75
CA ALA A 106 -16.16 -4.48 -14.73
C ALA A 106 -14.83 -4.88 -14.06
N PHE A 107 -14.28 -4.02 -13.20
CA PHE A 107 -13.07 -4.34 -12.43
C PHE A 107 -13.26 -5.55 -11.50
N LEU A 108 -14.37 -5.58 -10.75
CA LEU A 108 -14.68 -6.69 -9.83
C LEU A 108 -14.86 -8.01 -10.58
N GLY A 109 -15.43 -7.99 -11.78
CA GLY A 109 -15.57 -9.18 -12.62
C GLY A 109 -14.23 -9.72 -13.10
N GLU A 110 -13.32 -8.85 -13.55
CA GLU A 110 -11.99 -9.28 -14.01
C GLU A 110 -11.05 -9.71 -12.88
N ALA A 111 -11.13 -9.05 -11.72
CA ALA A 111 -10.21 -9.25 -10.61
C ALA A 111 -10.76 -10.16 -9.50
N ASN A 112 -11.94 -10.77 -9.70
CA ASN A 112 -12.71 -11.47 -8.65
C ASN A 112 -11.89 -12.50 -7.88
N ASP A 113 -11.28 -13.43 -8.61
CA ASP A 113 -10.51 -14.54 -8.03
C ASP A 113 -9.34 -14.04 -7.17
N VAL A 114 -8.60 -13.07 -7.70
CA VAL A 114 -7.44 -12.47 -7.01
C VAL A 114 -7.86 -11.65 -5.80
N LEU A 115 -9.01 -10.97 -5.86
CA LEU A 115 -9.57 -10.25 -4.72
C LEU A 115 -9.95 -11.20 -3.60
N HIS A 116 -10.59 -12.34 -3.90
CA HIS A 116 -10.89 -13.37 -2.91
C HIS A 116 -9.60 -14.01 -2.35
N GLN A 117 -8.64 -14.35 -3.20
CA GLN A 117 -7.34 -14.89 -2.78
C GLN A 117 -6.61 -13.94 -1.80
N CYS A 118 -6.73 -12.63 -2.03
CA CYS A 118 -6.11 -11.60 -1.18
C CYS A 118 -6.98 -11.18 0.02
N GLY A 119 -8.18 -11.75 0.18
CA GLY A 119 -9.10 -11.47 1.27
C GLY A 119 -9.70 -10.05 1.24
N TYR A 120 -9.97 -9.54 0.04
CA TYR A 120 -10.70 -8.28 -0.19
C TYR A 120 -12.21 -8.47 -0.36
N LEU A 121 -12.63 -9.65 -0.82
CA LEU A 121 -14.01 -10.07 -1.01
C LEU A 121 -14.29 -11.35 -0.23
#